data_AF-A0A839EZM9-F1
#
_entry.id   AF-A0A839EZM9-F1
#
_cell.length_a   1.000
_cell.length_b   1.000
_cell.length_c   1.000
_cell.angle_alpha   90.00
_cell.angle_beta   90.00
_cell.angle_gamma   90.00
#
_symmetry.space_group_name_H-M   'P 1'
#
loop_
_entity.id
_entity.type
_entity.pdbx_description
1 polymer ?
#
loop_
_entity_poly.entity_id
_entity_poly.type
_entity_poly.pdbx_seq_one_letter_code
_entity_poly.pdbx_strand_id
1 'polypeptide(L)'
;MSIPRFALATALALSWSVAATAAPASKAVFEQLKSLAGDWHSTKKGSATVVNYRTIANGTTVVESWTMSPTRQSMTVYTMDGDRLLATHYCPQGNAPRLQFTSPDASGAYRFDFLDGANLQDPEGSHEHAFRLRLDVPGAITRNETYIRNGSHYDPARDQGEDETFERTR
;
A
#
# COMPACT_ATOMS: atom_id res chain seq x y z
N MET A 1 -8.77 60.29 -47.67
CA MET A 1 -7.49 59.85 -47.08
C MET A 1 -7.87 59.16 -45.77
N SER A 2 -7.94 57.83 -45.79
CA SER A 2 -8.67 57.02 -44.79
C SER A 2 -7.68 56.12 -44.05
N ILE A 3 -7.59 56.25 -42.73
CA ILE A 3 -6.75 55.41 -41.87
C ILE A 3 -7.66 54.34 -41.23
N PRO A 4 -7.41 53.03 -41.39
CA PRO A 4 -8.20 52.01 -40.73
C PRO A 4 -7.77 51.84 -39.27
N ARG A 5 -8.76 51.73 -38.37
CA ARG A 5 -8.56 51.40 -36.95
C ARG A 5 -8.41 49.89 -36.80
N PHE A 6 -7.26 49.41 -36.37
CA PHE A 6 -7.07 48.03 -35.92
C PHE A 6 -7.64 47.88 -34.51
N ALA A 7 -8.69 47.07 -34.35
CA ALA A 7 -9.17 46.63 -33.05
C ALA A 7 -8.31 45.45 -32.58
N LEU A 8 -7.60 45.63 -31.47
CA LEU A 8 -6.80 44.58 -30.83
C LEU A 8 -7.74 43.76 -29.93
N ALA A 9 -8.03 42.52 -30.32
CA ALA A 9 -8.80 41.59 -29.51
C ALA A 9 -7.86 40.89 -28.51
N THR A 10 -7.97 41.24 -27.22
CA THR A 10 -7.22 40.59 -26.14
C THR A 10 -7.88 39.25 -25.81
N ALA A 11 -7.27 38.15 -26.24
CA ALA A 11 -7.70 36.81 -25.84
C ALA A 11 -7.25 36.52 -24.41
N LEU A 12 -8.19 36.43 -23.47
CA LEU A 12 -7.93 36.07 -22.08
C LEU A 12 -7.83 34.53 -21.98
N ALA A 13 -6.60 34.00 -21.93
CA ALA A 13 -6.38 32.58 -21.70
C ALA A 13 -6.65 32.25 -20.22
N LEU A 14 -7.76 31.56 -19.92
CA LEU A 14 -8.01 30.97 -18.61
C LEU A 14 -7.10 29.75 -18.45
N SER A 15 -6.01 29.91 -17.70
CA SER A 15 -5.17 28.79 -17.26
C SER A 15 -5.87 28.05 -16.12
N TRP A 16 -6.50 26.91 -16.39
CA TRP A 16 -6.90 25.99 -15.33
C TRP A 16 -5.66 25.40 -14.67
N SER A 17 -5.35 25.90 -13.47
CA SER A 17 -4.35 25.25 -12.61
C SER A 17 -4.97 23.99 -12.03
N VAL A 18 -4.54 22.83 -12.52
CA VAL A 18 -4.82 21.56 -11.85
C VAL A 18 -4.02 21.57 -10.56
N ALA A 19 -4.69 21.76 -9.42
CA ALA A 19 -4.06 21.62 -8.12
C ALA A 19 -3.62 20.16 -7.97
N ALA A 20 -2.31 19.92 -7.95
CA ALA A 20 -1.77 18.62 -7.60
C ALA A 20 -2.07 18.37 -6.11
N THR A 21 -2.94 17.40 -5.81
CA THR A 21 -3.20 16.97 -4.43
C THR A 21 -1.90 16.41 -3.86
N ALA A 22 -1.38 17.02 -2.78
CA ALA A 22 -0.20 16.52 -2.11
C ALA A 22 -0.43 15.09 -1.60
N ALA A 23 0.59 14.24 -1.68
CA ALA A 23 0.52 12.89 -1.13
C ALA A 23 0.15 12.93 0.37
N PRO A 24 -0.67 11.98 0.86
CA PRO A 24 -1.03 11.91 2.26
C PRO A 24 0.23 11.70 3.12
N ALA A 25 0.29 12.43 4.24
CA ALA A 25 1.33 12.20 5.24
C ALA A 25 1.20 10.80 5.86
N SER A 26 2.32 10.18 6.23
CA SER A 26 2.37 8.83 6.81
C SER A 26 1.45 8.67 8.03
N LYS A 27 1.30 9.72 8.86
CA LYS A 27 0.37 9.73 10.00
C LYS A 27 -1.09 9.58 9.55
N ALA A 28 -1.49 10.23 8.46
CA ALA A 28 -2.85 10.11 7.93
C ALA A 28 -3.11 8.69 7.41
N VAL A 29 -2.13 8.09 6.72
CA VAL A 29 -2.23 6.69 6.27
C VAL A 29 -2.32 5.73 7.46
N PHE A 30 -1.54 5.97 8.51
CA PHE A 30 -1.61 5.16 9.73
C PHE A 30 -2.99 5.23 10.41
N GLU A 31 -3.61 6.40 10.50
CA GLU A 31 -4.99 6.51 11.01
C GLU A 31 -6.00 5.78 10.14
N GLN A 32 -5.81 5.77 8.81
CA GLN A 32 -6.66 4.98 7.93
C GLN A 32 -6.47 3.47 8.13
N LEU A 33 -5.25 2.99 8.34
CA LEU A 33 -5.01 1.58 8.68
C LEU A 33 -5.75 1.17 9.95
N LYS A 34 -5.85 2.05 10.95
CA LYS A 34 -6.64 1.77 12.16
C LYS A 34 -8.13 1.59 11.86
N SER A 35 -8.68 2.34 10.91
CA SER A 35 -10.10 2.20 10.52
C SER A 35 -10.44 0.86 9.85
N LEU A 36 -9.42 0.10 9.45
CA LEU A 36 -9.60 -1.25 8.90
C LEU A 36 -9.95 -2.29 9.97
N ALA A 37 -9.97 -1.93 11.25
CA ALA A 37 -10.23 -2.86 12.35
C ALA A 37 -11.38 -3.85 12.07
N GLY A 38 -11.15 -5.14 12.33
CA GLY A 38 -12.07 -6.23 12.06
C GLY A 38 -11.61 -7.19 10.95
N ASP A 39 -12.50 -8.11 10.59
CA ASP A 39 -12.22 -9.19 9.64
C ASP A 39 -12.60 -8.81 8.20
N TRP A 40 -11.74 -9.23 7.27
CA TRP A 40 -11.89 -9.05 5.83
C TRP A 40 -11.68 -10.39 5.15
N HIS A 41 -12.63 -10.80 4.32
CA HIS A 41 -12.66 -12.10 3.68
C HIS A 41 -12.36 -11.96 2.20
N SER A 42 -11.50 -12.84 1.69
CA SER A 42 -11.14 -12.84 0.27
C SER A 42 -12.39 -13.03 -0.59
N THR A 43 -12.53 -12.24 -1.65
CA THR A 43 -13.61 -12.38 -2.64
C THR A 43 -13.34 -13.48 -3.67
N LYS A 44 -12.11 -14.02 -3.71
CA LYS A 44 -11.72 -15.12 -4.59
C LYS A 44 -12.49 -16.40 -4.26
N LYS A 45 -13.20 -16.95 -5.25
CA LYS A 45 -13.99 -18.18 -5.10
C LYS A 45 -13.12 -19.33 -4.58
N GLY A 46 -13.57 -19.96 -3.49
CA GLY A 46 -12.89 -21.10 -2.87
C GLY A 46 -11.70 -20.74 -1.98
N SER A 47 -11.36 -19.46 -1.85
CA SER A 47 -10.37 -18.99 -0.87
C SER A 47 -10.97 -19.00 0.53
N ALA A 48 -10.20 -19.50 1.50
CA ALA A 48 -10.51 -19.40 2.92
C ALA A 48 -9.71 -18.28 3.60
N THR A 49 -9.02 -17.43 2.82
CA THR A 49 -8.17 -16.37 3.37
C THR A 49 -9.01 -15.33 4.11
N VAL A 50 -8.64 -15.09 5.36
CA VAL A 50 -9.16 -14.01 6.20
C VAL A 50 -8.01 -13.10 6.63
N VAL A 51 -8.22 -11.80 6.51
CA VAL A 51 -7.31 -10.76 7.01
C VAL A 51 -7.99 -10.02 8.15
N ASN A 52 -7.39 -10.07 9.34
CA ASN A 52 -7.85 -9.31 10.50
C ASN A 52 -6.95 -8.10 10.72
N TYR A 53 -7.55 -6.94 10.96
CA TYR A 53 -6.85 -5.76 11.46
C TYR A 53 -7.27 -5.46 12.89
N ARG A 54 -6.31 -5.12 13.73
CA ARG A 54 -6.58 -4.67 15.11
C ARG A 54 -5.48 -3.74 15.60
N THR A 55 -5.81 -2.88 16.55
CA THR A 55 -4.81 -2.05 17.24
C THR A 55 -4.31 -2.72 18.52
N ILE A 56 -3.04 -2.46 18.85
CA ILE A 56 -2.43 -2.80 20.16
C ILE A 56 -1.61 -1.61 20.65
N ALA A 57 -0.90 -1.81 21.78
CA ALA A 57 0.02 -0.82 22.34
C ALA A 57 -0.66 0.54 22.51
N ASN A 58 -1.85 0.56 23.11
CA ASN A 58 -2.64 1.79 23.28
C ASN A 58 -2.91 2.56 21.96
N GLY A 59 -3.08 1.83 20.85
CA GLY A 59 -3.40 2.42 19.54
C GLY A 59 -2.19 2.93 18.76
N THR A 60 -0.96 2.71 19.22
CA THR A 60 0.26 3.11 18.50
C THR A 60 0.78 2.05 17.52
N THR A 61 0.11 0.91 17.45
CA THR A 61 0.49 -0.20 16.56
C THR A 61 -0.76 -0.82 15.96
N VAL A 62 -0.74 -1.07 14.64
CA VAL A 62 -1.76 -1.88 13.94
C VAL A 62 -1.15 -3.23 13.61
N VAL A 63 -1.91 -4.30 13.86
CA VAL A 63 -1.56 -5.67 13.47
C VAL A 63 -2.54 -6.10 12.39
N GLU A 64 -2.00 -6.46 11.23
CA GLU A 64 -2.68 -7.17 10.15
C GLU A 64 -2.28 -8.64 10.23
N SER A 65 -3.26 -9.55 10.35
CA SER A 65 -3.02 -10.99 10.43
C SER A 65 -3.71 -11.70 9.29
N TRP A 66 -2.96 -12.46 8.49
CA TRP A 66 -3.50 -13.26 7.40
C TRP A 66 -3.59 -14.72 7.84
N THR A 67 -4.77 -15.30 7.70
CA THR A 67 -4.98 -16.74 7.86
C THR A 67 -5.37 -17.32 6.52
N MET A 68 -4.42 -17.92 5.81
CA MET A 68 -4.66 -18.57 4.51
C MET A 68 -5.03 -20.04 4.66
N SER A 69 -4.53 -20.68 5.73
CA SER A 69 -4.88 -22.02 6.19
C SER A 69 -4.53 -22.15 7.68
N PRO A 70 -4.94 -23.24 8.37
CA PRO A 70 -4.57 -23.45 9.78
C PRO A 70 -3.05 -23.42 10.04
N THR A 71 -2.24 -23.80 9.06
CA THR A 71 -0.77 -23.90 9.17
C THR A 71 -0.01 -22.82 8.41
N ARG A 72 -0.70 -22.00 7.62
CA ARG A 72 -0.10 -20.93 6.81
C ARG A 72 -0.70 -19.59 7.19
N GLN A 73 0.02 -18.87 8.03
CA GLN A 73 -0.35 -17.55 8.53
C GLN A 73 0.81 -16.57 8.34
N SER A 74 0.49 -15.32 8.03
CA SER A 74 1.44 -14.22 8.01
C SER A 74 0.92 -13.07 8.87
N MET A 75 1.80 -12.14 9.22
CA MET A 75 1.44 -10.99 10.03
C MET A 75 2.23 -9.78 9.60
N THR A 76 1.58 -8.63 9.45
CA THR A 76 2.26 -7.35 9.26
C THR A 76 1.96 -6.44 10.44
N VAL A 77 3.01 -5.89 11.03
CA VAL A 77 2.91 -4.96 12.17
C VAL A 77 3.31 -3.56 11.70
N TYR A 78 2.36 -2.63 11.80
CA TYR A 78 2.54 -1.24 11.39
C TYR A 78 2.83 -0.34 12.59
N THR A 79 3.85 0.50 12.47
CA THR A 79 4.26 1.45 13.52
C THR A 79 4.77 2.75 12.92
N MET A 80 4.65 3.84 13.68
CA MET A 80 5.27 5.12 13.35
C MET A 80 6.69 5.19 13.94
N ASP A 81 7.66 5.55 13.10
CA ASP A 81 9.03 5.94 13.45
C ASP A 81 9.22 7.42 13.08
N GLY A 82 8.89 8.31 14.02
CA GLY A 82 8.77 9.74 13.75
C GLY A 82 7.69 10.04 12.70
N ASP A 83 8.12 10.52 11.53
CA ASP A 83 7.23 10.79 10.39
C ASP A 83 7.20 9.64 9.36
N ARG A 84 7.89 8.52 9.63
CA ARG A 84 7.91 7.33 8.76
C ARG A 84 6.88 6.32 9.25
N LEU A 85 6.07 5.80 8.34
CA LEU A 85 5.22 4.64 8.62
C LEU A 85 5.94 3.37 8.17
N LEU A 86 6.24 2.49 9.11
CA LEU A 86 6.94 1.22 8.89
C LEU A 86 5.95 0.06 8.97
N ALA A 87 6.22 -0.98 8.18
CA ALA A 87 5.53 -2.26 8.20
C ALA A 87 6.59 -3.37 8.39
N THR A 88 6.50 -4.15 9.45
CA THR A 88 7.32 -5.36 9.62
C THR A 88 6.45 -6.57 9.30
N HIS A 89 6.75 -7.26 8.21
CA HIS A 89 6.01 -8.43 7.76
C HIS A 89 6.71 -9.70 8.26
N TYR A 90 5.97 -10.61 8.87
CA TYR A 90 6.41 -11.93 9.32
C TYR A 90 5.86 -12.95 8.33
N CYS A 91 6.73 -13.42 7.44
CA CYS A 91 6.37 -14.31 6.35
C CYS A 91 6.29 -15.77 6.84
N PRO A 92 5.40 -16.62 6.28
CA PRO A 92 5.41 -18.06 6.54
C PRO A 92 6.73 -18.74 6.14
N GLN A 93 7.55 -18.09 5.30
CA GLN A 93 8.90 -18.53 4.91
C GLN A 93 9.94 -18.35 6.04
N GLY A 94 9.57 -17.70 7.15
CA GLY A 94 10.45 -17.50 8.31
C GLY A 94 11.36 -16.28 8.22
N ASN A 95 11.16 -15.40 7.23
CA ASN A 95 11.81 -14.09 7.19
C ASN A 95 10.93 -12.98 7.73
N ALA A 96 11.58 -11.86 8.07
CA ALA A 96 10.90 -10.69 8.59
C ALA A 96 11.35 -9.40 7.86
N PRO A 97 10.92 -9.18 6.61
CA PRO A 97 11.18 -7.93 5.91
C PRO A 97 10.51 -6.75 6.60
N ARG A 98 11.21 -5.62 6.65
CA ARG A 98 10.70 -4.31 7.04
C ARG A 98 10.54 -3.48 5.78
N LEU A 99 9.38 -2.88 5.65
CA LEU A 99 9.00 -2.01 4.55
C LEU A 99 8.62 -0.63 5.09
N GLN A 100 8.71 0.38 4.25
CA GLN A 100 8.34 1.75 4.58
C GLN A 100 7.30 2.25 3.58
N PHE A 101 6.26 2.91 4.09
CA PHE A 101 5.36 3.70 3.27
C PHE A 101 6.11 4.82 2.56
N THR A 102 6.00 4.90 1.23
CA THR A 102 6.63 5.94 0.42
C THR A 102 5.63 6.99 -0.01
N SER A 103 4.70 6.63 -0.89
CA SER A 103 3.59 7.47 -1.32
C SER A 103 2.46 6.59 -1.88
N PRO A 104 1.27 7.14 -2.15
CA PRO A 104 0.33 6.44 -3.02
C PRO A 104 0.93 6.28 -4.42
N ASP A 105 0.57 5.21 -5.10
CA ASP A 105 0.87 5.02 -6.53
C ASP A 105 -0.11 5.79 -7.43
N ALA A 106 0.02 5.62 -8.75
CA ALA A 106 -0.86 6.28 -9.72
C ALA A 106 -2.34 5.87 -9.60
N SER A 107 -2.64 4.72 -8.97
CA SER A 107 -4.00 4.26 -8.70
C SER A 107 -4.55 4.76 -7.35
N GLY A 108 -3.71 5.43 -6.55
CA GLY A 108 -4.04 5.85 -5.18
C GLY A 108 -3.82 4.78 -4.12
N ALA A 109 -3.23 3.63 -4.47
CA ALA A 109 -2.91 2.58 -3.52
C ALA A 109 -1.68 2.95 -2.68
N TYR A 110 -1.72 2.71 -1.37
CA TYR A 110 -0.59 2.97 -0.48
C TYR A 110 0.54 2.01 -0.75
N ARG A 111 1.68 2.56 -1.21
CA ARG A 111 2.86 1.78 -1.51
C ARG A 111 3.78 1.65 -0.30
N PHE A 112 4.22 0.44 -0.04
CA PHE A 112 5.27 0.12 0.92
C PHE A 112 6.43 -0.57 0.20
N ASP A 113 7.63 -0.03 0.36
CA ASP A 113 8.86 -0.54 -0.29
C ASP A 113 9.83 -1.10 0.76
N PHE A 114 10.54 -2.15 0.41
CA PHE A 114 11.52 -2.81 1.26
C PHE A 114 12.62 -1.86 1.74
N LEU A 115 12.92 -1.96 3.04
CA LEU A 115 13.98 -1.23 3.71
C LEU A 115 15.15 -2.17 4.03
N ASP A 116 14.87 -3.23 4.79
CA ASP A 116 15.80 -4.31 5.17
C ASP A 116 14.99 -5.47 5.78
N GLY A 117 15.64 -6.48 6.37
CA GLY A 117 14.91 -7.54 7.06
C GLY A 117 15.80 -8.59 7.72
N ALA A 118 15.16 -9.43 8.53
CA ALA A 118 15.81 -10.58 9.15
C ALA A 118 15.63 -11.87 8.32
N ASN A 119 16.60 -12.78 8.45
CA ASN A 119 16.61 -14.10 7.81
C ASN A 119 16.53 -14.07 6.26
N LEU A 120 17.36 -13.21 5.65
CA LEU A 120 17.44 -13.02 4.18
C LEU A 120 18.75 -13.55 3.57
N GLN A 121 19.52 -14.32 4.34
CA GLN A 121 20.85 -14.80 3.94
C GLN A 121 20.79 -16.00 2.98
N ASP A 122 19.67 -16.72 2.94
CA ASP A 122 19.47 -17.84 2.03
C ASP A 122 19.23 -17.32 0.59
N PRO A 123 20.14 -17.53 -0.36
CA PRO A 123 20.00 -17.05 -1.74
C PRO A 123 18.93 -17.78 -2.56
N GLU A 124 18.46 -18.94 -2.08
CA GLU A 124 17.32 -19.65 -2.68
C GLU A 124 15.98 -19.20 -2.11
N GLY A 125 16.00 -18.44 -1.00
CA GLY A 125 14.83 -17.84 -0.39
C GLY A 125 14.30 -16.61 -1.16
N SER A 126 13.11 -16.18 -0.78
CA SER A 126 12.48 -14.95 -1.27
C SER A 126 11.90 -14.14 -0.12
N HIS A 127 11.71 -12.85 -0.32
CA HIS A 127 11.04 -11.97 0.65
C HIS A 127 10.04 -11.06 -0.05
N GLU A 128 9.04 -10.63 0.71
CA GLU A 128 8.17 -9.53 0.30
C GLU A 128 9.04 -8.28 0.16
N HIS A 129 9.22 -7.83 -1.08
CA HIS A 129 10.00 -6.66 -1.40
C HIS A 129 9.15 -5.40 -1.41
N ALA A 130 7.87 -5.56 -1.72
CA ALA A 130 6.95 -4.45 -1.71
C ALA A 130 5.51 -4.92 -1.69
N PHE A 131 4.62 -4.03 -1.26
CA PHE A 131 3.20 -4.25 -1.37
C PHE A 131 2.44 -2.96 -1.59
N ARG A 132 1.20 -3.10 -2.06
CA ARG A 132 0.26 -1.99 -2.14
C ARG A 132 -1.02 -2.37 -1.41
N LEU A 133 -1.62 -1.37 -0.78
CA LEU A 133 -2.93 -1.47 -0.14
C LEU A 133 -3.84 -0.36 -0.67
N ARG A 134 -4.94 -0.73 -1.30
CA ARG A 134 -5.98 0.20 -1.74
C ARG A 134 -7.23 0.01 -0.90
N LEU A 135 -7.84 1.12 -0.49
CA LEU A 135 -9.13 1.14 0.17
C LEU A 135 -10.18 1.49 -0.88
N ASP A 136 -10.99 0.51 -1.28
CA ASP A 136 -11.99 0.64 -2.32
C ASP A 136 -13.36 0.95 -1.71
N VAL A 137 -14.04 1.97 -2.24
CA VAL A 137 -15.38 2.39 -1.79
C VAL A 137 -16.43 1.77 -2.72
N PRO A 138 -17.52 1.16 -2.18
CA PRO A 138 -17.85 1.01 -0.77
C PRO A 138 -17.38 -0.32 -0.16
N GLY A 139 -16.39 -0.26 0.73
CA GLY A 139 -16.17 -1.29 1.76
C GLY A 139 -15.34 -2.51 1.35
N ALA A 140 -14.40 -2.35 0.41
CA ALA A 140 -13.42 -3.37 0.06
C ALA A 140 -11.99 -2.87 0.30
N ILE A 141 -11.06 -3.81 0.44
CA ILE A 141 -9.62 -3.54 0.37
C ILE A 141 -9.01 -4.40 -0.72
N THR A 142 -8.08 -3.85 -1.48
CA THR A 142 -7.23 -4.62 -2.39
C THR A 142 -5.79 -4.60 -1.88
N ARG A 143 -5.19 -5.78 -1.77
CA ARG A 143 -3.78 -5.98 -1.43
C ARG A 143 -3.07 -6.63 -2.62
N ASN A 144 -1.85 -6.20 -2.89
CA ASN A 144 -0.92 -6.92 -3.76
C ASN A 144 0.39 -7.10 -3.01
N GLU A 145 1.08 -8.22 -3.22
CA GLU A 145 2.42 -8.44 -2.68
C GLU A 145 3.39 -8.77 -3.82
N THR A 146 4.59 -8.20 -3.78
CA THR A 146 5.67 -8.46 -4.73
C THR A 146 6.82 -9.12 -4.00
N TYR A 147 7.14 -10.35 -4.39
CA TYR A 147 8.26 -11.11 -3.84
C TYR A 147 9.43 -11.10 -4.82
N ILE A 148 10.65 -10.97 -4.28
CA ILE A 148 11.88 -11.20 -5.04
C ILE A 148 12.76 -12.22 -4.34
N ARG A 149 13.64 -12.87 -5.11
CA ARG A 149 14.69 -13.73 -4.57
C ARG A 149 15.68 -12.90 -3.74
N ASN A 150 16.13 -13.45 -2.63
CA ASN A 150 17.11 -12.81 -1.76
C ASN A 150 18.39 -12.44 -2.52
N GLY A 151 18.93 -11.26 -2.26
CA GLY A 151 20.14 -10.74 -2.93
C GLY A 151 19.98 -10.37 -4.41
N SER A 152 18.78 -10.53 -4.99
CA SER A 152 18.53 -10.18 -6.40
C SER A 152 18.26 -8.69 -6.57
N HIS A 153 18.56 -8.16 -7.76
CA HIS A 153 18.23 -6.78 -8.13
C HIS A 153 16.72 -6.64 -8.36
N TYR A 154 16.11 -5.64 -7.73
CA TYR A 154 14.70 -5.30 -7.92
C TYR A 154 14.48 -4.56 -9.24
N ASP A 155 13.54 -5.02 -10.05
CA ASP A 155 13.09 -4.36 -11.29
C ASP A 155 11.66 -3.82 -11.11
N PRO A 156 11.49 -2.49 -10.92
CA PRO A 156 10.17 -1.89 -10.76
C PRO A 156 9.21 -2.15 -11.94
N ALA A 157 9.72 -2.40 -13.14
CA ALA A 157 8.87 -2.72 -14.29
C ALA A 157 8.21 -4.11 -14.19
N ARG A 158 8.73 -4.98 -13.31
CA ARG A 158 8.21 -6.32 -13.03
C ARG A 158 7.41 -6.40 -11.74
N ASP A 159 7.15 -5.26 -11.10
CA ASP A 159 6.37 -5.15 -9.88
C ASP A 159 4.88 -5.33 -10.17
N GLN A 160 4.50 -6.58 -10.44
CA GLN A 160 3.15 -6.98 -10.85
C GLN A 160 2.59 -8.06 -9.93
N GLY A 161 2.71 -7.86 -8.62
CA GLY A 161 1.98 -8.70 -7.67
C GLY A 161 0.48 -8.73 -8.01
N GLU A 162 -0.15 -9.89 -7.82
CA GLU A 162 -1.57 -10.06 -8.12
C GLU A 162 -2.43 -9.30 -7.09
N ASP A 163 -3.44 -8.59 -7.58
CA ASP A 163 -4.43 -7.96 -6.73
C ASP A 163 -5.34 -9.03 -6.11
N GLU A 164 -5.40 -9.07 -4.77
CA GLU A 164 -6.39 -9.82 -4.00
C GLU A 164 -7.33 -8.84 -3.29
N THR A 165 -8.63 -9.00 -3.53
CA THR A 165 -9.67 -8.15 -2.93
C THR A 165 -10.32 -8.85 -1.74
N PHE A 166 -10.57 -8.09 -0.69
CA PHE A 166 -11.23 -8.54 0.51
C PHE A 166 -12.39 -7.61 0.89
N GLU A 167 -13.45 -8.19 1.42
CA GLU A 167 -14.64 -7.46 1.88
C GLU A 167 -14.95 -7.82 3.32
N ARG A 168 -15.59 -6.91 4.05
CA ARG A 168 -16.13 -7.22 5.37
C ARG A 168 -17.31 -8.17 5.23
N THR A 169 -17.38 -9.20 6.06
CA THR A 169 -18.59 -10.02 6.16
C THR A 169 -19.74 -9.12 6.61
N ARG A 170 -20.82 -9.11 5.84
CA ARG A 170 -22.06 -8.40 6.20
C ARG A 170 -22.78 -9.07 7.34
#